data_AF-A0A381YPB9-F1
#
_entry.id   AF-A0A381YPB9-F1
#
_cell.length_a   1.000
_cell.length_b   1.000
_cell.length_c   1.000
_cell.angle_alpha   90.00
_cell.angle_beta   90.00
_cell.angle_gamma   90.00
#
_symmetry.space_group_name_H-M   'P 1'
#
loop_
_entity.id
_entity.type
_entity.pdbx_description
1 polymer ?
#
loop_
_entity_poly.entity_id
_entity_poly.type
_entity_poly.pdbx_seq_one_letter_code
_entity_poly.pdbx_strand_id
1 'polypeptide(L)'
;VFAAPWQAQAFALAVKLSEQGHFTWKEWASALADELSAAEKRGEPDDGSHYYNHWVAALERLVTEKGLTELPALEERKDAWAEAFRHTPHGKPVVLRNQD
;
A
#
# COMPACT_ATOMS: atom_id res chain seq x y z
N VAL A 1 4.64 15.26 -9.04
CA VAL A 1 3.66 14.68 -10.00
C VAL A 1 3.64 13.17 -9.80
N PHE A 2 2.49 12.51 -9.93
CA PHE A 2 2.39 11.05 -9.83
C PHE A 2 2.72 10.40 -11.17
N ALA A 3 3.53 9.34 -11.16
CA ALA A 3 3.92 8.59 -12.35
C ALA A 3 2.85 7.57 -12.78
N ALA A 4 1.95 7.17 -11.87
CA ALA A 4 0.85 6.27 -12.16
C ALA A 4 -0.39 6.60 -11.31
N PRO A 5 -1.61 6.28 -11.77
CA PRO A 5 -2.84 6.57 -11.03
C PRO A 5 -2.89 5.98 -9.62
N TRP A 6 -2.32 4.78 -9.43
CA TRP A 6 -2.29 4.11 -8.12
C TRP A 6 -1.49 4.88 -7.08
N GLN A 7 -0.48 5.66 -7.48
CA GLN A 7 0.32 6.47 -6.56
C GLN A 7 -0.53 7.61 -5.96
N ALA A 8 -1.40 8.20 -6.77
CA ALA A 8 -2.34 9.22 -6.31
C ALA A 8 -3.40 8.62 -5.36
N GLN A 9 -3.86 7.40 -5.66
CA GLN A 9 -4.81 6.67 -4.80
C GLN A 9 -4.20 6.33 -3.45
N ALA A 10 -2.96 5.82 -3.45
CA ALA A 10 -2.20 5.55 -2.24
C ALA A 10 -2.13 6.83 -1.39
N PHE A 11 -1.60 7.93 -1.97
CA PHE A 11 -1.53 9.23 -1.29
C PHE A 11 -2.87 9.67 -0.69
N ALA A 12 -3.94 9.62 -1.48
CA ALA A 12 -5.28 10.00 -1.03
C ALA A 12 -5.75 9.15 0.17
N LEU A 13 -5.42 7.86 0.20
CA LEU A 13 -5.77 6.97 1.31
C LEU A 13 -5.08 7.40 2.62
N ALA A 14 -3.78 7.69 2.61
CA ALA A 14 -3.13 8.18 3.84
C ALA A 14 -3.66 9.55 4.28
N VAL A 15 -3.93 10.46 3.33
CA VAL A 15 -4.56 11.75 3.65
C VAL A 15 -5.89 11.53 4.36
N LYS A 16 -6.76 10.66 3.83
CA LYS A 16 -8.08 10.39 4.44
C LYS A 16 -7.99 9.72 5.80
N LEU A 17 -7.09 8.75 5.97
CA LEU A 17 -6.90 8.09 7.26
C LEU A 17 -6.35 9.06 8.33
N SER A 18 -5.45 9.97 7.93
CA SER A 18 -4.94 11.03 8.80
C SER A 18 -6.02 12.06 9.15
N GLU A 19 -6.81 12.51 8.17
CA GLU A 19 -7.96 13.42 8.40
C GLU A 19 -9.00 12.81 9.34
N GLN A 20 -9.18 11.49 9.31
CA GLN A 20 -10.06 10.74 10.22
C GLN A 20 -9.45 10.51 11.61
N GLY A 21 -8.20 10.90 11.84
CA GLY A 21 -7.53 10.81 13.13
C GLY A 21 -6.98 9.42 13.47
N HIS A 22 -6.86 8.51 12.49
CA HIS A 22 -6.29 7.18 12.74
C HIS A 22 -4.79 7.22 13.04
N PHE A 23 -4.08 8.20 12.49
CA PHE A 23 -2.70 8.54 12.80
C PHE A 23 -2.43 10.01 12.49
N THR A 24 -1.37 10.54 13.05
CA THR A 24 -0.87 11.89 12.77
C THR A 24 0.12 11.89 11.61
N TRP A 25 0.29 13.04 10.95
CA TRP A 25 1.35 13.20 9.94
C TRP A 25 2.77 12.99 10.48
N LYS A 26 2.98 13.17 11.80
CA LYS A 26 4.26 12.88 12.44
C LYS A 26 4.52 11.37 12.52
N GLU A 27 3.51 10.59 12.90
CA GLU A 27 3.60 9.13 12.90
C GLU A 27 3.78 8.59 11.48
N TRP A 28 3.06 9.15 10.51
CA TRP A 28 3.26 8.85 9.09
C TRP A 28 4.70 9.07 8.64
N ALA A 29 5.26 10.26 8.91
CA ALA A 29 6.63 10.58 8.52
C ALA A 29 7.66 9.63 9.16
N SER A 30 7.43 9.23 10.41
CA SER A 30 8.28 8.24 11.09
C SER A 30 8.20 6.87 10.42
N ALA A 31 6.98 6.36 10.14
CA ALA A 31 6.80 5.07 9.50
C ALA A 31 7.44 5.01 8.10
N LEU A 32 7.31 6.09 7.33
CA LEU A 32 7.95 6.19 6.01
C LEU A 32 9.48 6.23 6.11
N ALA A 33 10.03 6.98 7.06
CA ALA A 33 11.48 7.04 7.28
C ALA A 33 12.04 5.67 7.69
N ASP A 34 11.33 4.94 8.55
CA ASP A 34 11.72 3.59 8.97
C ASP A 34 11.73 2.61 7.79
N GLU A 35 10.74 2.66 6.90
CA GLU A 35 10.69 1.81 5.70
C GLU A 35 11.80 2.15 4.71
N LEU A 36 12.06 3.43 4.46
CA LEU A 36 13.16 3.84 3.58
C LEU A 36 14.52 3.41 4.15
N SER A 37 14.74 3.57 5.45
CA SER A 37 15.97 3.09 6.10
C SER A 37 16.10 1.57 6.05
N ALA A 38 14.99 0.83 6.13
CA ALA A 38 15.00 -0.62 5.96
C ALA A 38 15.35 -1.03 4.52
N ALA A 39 14.82 -0.32 3.52
CA ALA A 39 15.13 -0.55 2.11
C ALA A 39 16.59 -0.27 1.76
N GLU A 40 17.15 0.83 2.27
CA GLU A 40 18.58 1.16 2.13
C GLU A 40 19.45 0.03 2.69
N LYS A 41 19.10 -0.51 3.87
CA LYS A 41 19.82 -1.64 4.49
C LYS A 41 19.72 -2.94 3.69
N ARG A 42 18.65 -3.13 2.92
CA ARG A 42 18.48 -4.26 1.99
C ARG A 42 19.27 -4.07 0.68
N GLY A 43 19.86 -2.90 0.46
CA GLY A 43 20.64 -2.59 -0.74
C GLY A 43 19.77 -2.31 -1.96
N GLU A 44 18.52 -1.86 -1.76
CA GLU A 44 17.63 -1.50 -2.85
C GLU A 44 18.10 -0.23 -3.56
N PRO A 45 17.98 -0.12 -4.91
CA PRO A 45 18.38 1.07 -5.63
C PRO A 45 17.56 2.30 -5.19
N ASP A 46 18.25 3.33 -4.72
CA ASP A 46 17.65 4.64 -4.41
C ASP A 46 17.60 5.53 -5.66
N ASP A 47 16.93 5.05 -6.71
CA ASP A 47 16.71 5.80 -7.95
C ASP A 47 15.32 6.47 -7.99
N GLY A 48 14.58 6.41 -6.89
CA GLY A 48 13.23 6.95 -6.74
C GLY A 48 12.14 6.14 -7.44
N SER A 49 12.46 5.11 -8.23
CA SER A 49 11.46 4.28 -8.90
C SER A 49 10.61 3.47 -7.92
N HIS A 50 11.18 3.14 -6.76
CA HIS A 50 10.53 2.38 -5.69
C HIS A 50 9.90 3.27 -4.61
N TYR A 51 9.98 4.59 -4.71
CA TYR A 51 9.51 5.51 -3.66
C TYR A 51 8.06 5.25 -3.25
N TYR A 52 7.13 5.14 -4.21
CA TYR A 52 5.72 4.86 -3.88
C TYR A 52 5.47 3.41 -3.45
N ASN A 53 6.36 2.47 -3.73
CA ASN A 53 6.27 1.12 -3.17
C ASN A 53 6.60 1.14 -1.67
N HIS A 54 7.67 1.83 -1.27
CA HIS A 54 7.98 2.08 0.14
C HIS A 54 6.88 2.87 0.84
N TRP A 55 6.28 3.83 0.13
CA TRP A 55 5.13 4.58 0.61
C TRP A 55 3.95 3.67 0.95
N VAL A 56 3.58 2.73 0.06
CA VAL A 56 2.51 1.77 0.34
C VAL A 56 2.89 0.81 1.47
N ALA A 57 4.13 0.31 1.50
CA ALA A 57 4.60 -0.56 2.58
C ALA A 57 4.54 0.12 3.96
N ALA A 58 4.95 1.37 4.05
CA ALA A 58 4.84 2.18 5.26
C ALA A 58 3.37 2.37 5.68
N LEU A 59 2.47 2.59 4.71
CA LEU A 59 1.03 2.69 5.00
C LEU A 59 0.46 1.38 5.52
N GLU A 60 0.72 0.26 4.85
CA GLU A 60 0.27 -1.08 5.26
C GLU A 60 0.73 -1.42 6.69
N ARG A 61 1.99 -1.11 7.01
CA ARG A 61 2.53 -1.28 8.36
C ARG A 61 1.81 -0.40 9.37
N LEU A 62 1.68 0.90 9.09
CA LEU A 62 1.06 1.84 10.03
C LEU A 62 -0.40 1.50 10.30
N VAL A 63 -1.19 1.14 9.29
CA VAL A 63 -2.61 0.78 9.48
C VAL A 63 -2.77 -0.52 10.26
N THR A 64 -1.81 -1.45 10.13
CA THR A 64 -1.77 -2.70 10.91
C THR A 64 -1.40 -2.43 12.36
N GLU A 65 -0.37 -1.61 12.62
CA GLU A 65 0.02 -1.20 13.97
C GLU A 65 -1.09 -0.42 14.69
N LYS A 66 -1.91 0.33 13.95
CA LYS A 66 -3.10 1.04 14.46
C LYS A 66 -4.34 0.15 14.60
N GLY A 67 -4.28 -1.13 14.20
CA GLY A 67 -5.40 -2.07 14.32
C GLY A 67 -6.58 -1.78 13.38
N LEU A 68 -6.35 -1.09 12.26
CA LEU A 68 -7.39 -0.81 11.26
C LEU A 68 -7.61 -1.98 10.29
N THR A 69 -6.61 -2.84 10.20
CA THR A 69 -6.60 -4.07 9.41
C THR A 69 -5.56 -5.01 9.99
N GLU A 70 -5.52 -6.24 9.50
CA GLU A 70 -4.52 -7.24 9.88
C GLU A 70 -3.66 -7.60 8.68
N LEU A 71 -2.40 -7.97 8.92
CA LEU A 71 -1.49 -8.39 7.85
C LEU A 71 -2.04 -9.56 7.02
N PRO A 72 -2.62 -10.62 7.63
CA PRO A 72 -3.24 -11.71 6.86
C PRO A 72 -4.37 -11.26 5.95
N ALA A 73 -5.18 -10.28 6.38
CA ALA A 73 -6.27 -9.75 5.57
C ALA A 73 -5.76 -8.94 4.36
N LEU A 74 -4.64 -8.24 4.51
CA LEU A 74 -3.97 -7.55 3.41
C LEU A 74 -3.38 -8.55 2.40
N GLU A 75 -2.74 -9.61 2.89
CA GLU A 75 -2.19 -10.69 2.06
C GLU A 75 -3.30 -11.43 1.29
N GLU A 76 -4.36 -11.84 1.98
CA GLU A 76 -5.53 -12.47 1.37
C GLU A 76 -6.13 -11.59 0.28
N ARG A 77 -6.23 -10.27 0.53
CA ARG A 77 -6.74 -9.33 -0.47
C ARG A 77 -5.84 -9.26 -1.71
N LYS A 78 -4.51 -9.26 -1.53
CA LYS A 78 -3.55 -9.25 -2.65
C LYS A 78 -3.67 -10.53 -3.47
N ASP A 79 -3.76 -11.67 -2.80
CA ASP A 79 -3.90 -12.98 -3.44
C ASP A 79 -5.21 -13.11 -4.21
N ALA A 80 -6.32 -12.64 -3.63
CA ALA A 80 -7.62 -12.65 -4.28
C ALA A 80 -7.63 -11.79 -5.57
N TRP A 81 -6.95 -10.64 -5.57
CA TRP A 81 -6.78 -9.84 -6.78
C TRP A 81 -5.87 -10.50 -7.83
N ALA A 82 -4.77 -11.11 -7.40
CA ALA A 82 -3.87 -11.85 -8.29
C ALA A 82 -4.60 -13.03 -8.96
N GLU A 83 -5.45 -13.72 -8.20
CA GLU A 83 -6.29 -14.81 -8.69
C GLU A 83 -7.36 -14.31 -9.65
N ALA A 84 -8.06 -13.22 -9.30
CA ALA A 84 -9.03 -12.60 -10.19
C ALA A 84 -8.39 -12.21 -11.53
N PHE A 85 -7.17 -11.66 -11.51
CA PHE A 85 -6.43 -11.34 -12.73
C PHE A 85 -6.14 -12.60 -13.56
N ARG A 86 -5.61 -13.67 -12.95
CA ARG A 86 -5.30 -14.94 -13.64
C ARG A 86 -6.52 -15.57 -14.30
N HIS A 87 -7.70 -15.42 -13.70
CA HIS A 87 -8.96 -16.00 -14.19
C HIS A 87 -9.78 -15.07 -15.10
N THR A 88 -9.33 -13.85 -15.35
CA THR A 88 -10.02 -12.90 -16.23
C THR A 88 -9.52 -13.09 -17.67
N PRO A 89 -10.40 -13.45 -18.64
CA PRO A 89 -10.02 -13.53 -20.04
C PRO A 89 -9.46 -12.20 -20.56
N HIS A 90 -8.50 -12.25 -21.49
CA HIS A 90 -7.92 -11.05 -22.09
C HIS A 90 -9.00 -10.12 -22.68
N GLY A 91 -8.87 -8.83 -22.40
CA GLY A 91 -9.82 -7.80 -22.85
C GLY A 91 -11.10 -7.69 -22.00
N LYS A 92 -11.23 -8.44 -20.91
CA LYS A 92 -12.30 -8.27 -19.91
C LYS A 92 -11.79 -7.53 -18.67
N PRO A 93 -12.64 -6.73 -18.00
CA PRO A 93 -12.26 -6.08 -16.75
C PRO A 93 -12.06 -7.14 -15.65
N VAL A 94 -11.03 -6.93 -14.83
CA VAL A 94 -10.76 -7.78 -13.66
C VAL A 94 -11.74 -7.39 -12.55
N VAL A 95 -12.47 -8.38 -12.03
CA VAL A 95 -13.45 -8.17 -10.97
C VAL A 95 -13.10 -9.10 -9.81
N LEU A 96 -12.95 -8.52 -8.62
CA LEU A 96 -12.84 -9.29 -7.39
C LEU A 96 -14.20 -9.95 -7.13
N ARG A 97 -14.25 -11.28 -7.12
CA ARG A 97 -15.47 -11.98 -6.69
C ARG A 97 -15.62 -11.73 -5.19
N ASN A 98 -16.78 -11.23 -4.76
CA ASN A 98 -17.08 -11.21 -3.33
C ASN A 98 -17.03 -12.66 -2.84
N GLN A 99 -16.30 -12.90 -1.76
CA GLN A 99 -16.43 -14.14 -1.02
C GLN A 99 -17.75 -14.05 -0.26
N ASP A 100 -18.70 -14.91 -0.60
CA ASP A 100 -19.97 -15.09 0.11
C ASP A 100 -19.75 -15.73 1.49
#